data_AF-A0A918LX56-F1
#
_entry.id   AF-A0A918LX56-F1
#
_cell.length_a   1.000
_cell.length_b   1.000
_cell.length_c   1.000
_cell.angle_alpha   90.00
_cell.angle_beta   90.00
_cell.angle_gamma   90.00
#
_symmetry.space_group_name_H-M   'P 1'
#
loop_
_entity.id
_entity.type
_entity.pdbx_description
1 polymer ?
#
loop_
_entity_poly.entity_id
_entity_poly.type
_entity_poly.pdbx_seq_one_letter_code
_entity_poly.pdbx_strand_id
1 'polypeptide(L)'
;MTPTLPADHRELISDLSGIVSDYPYADPESTLAVLAGDAAEALGREATPQGGRERTGYTILLHATCWYVSARIFSKSLFASYTRVLEGFRAQLDRASCTCPAGAHPAELDSEYEVEAGVSMLTETGRAAFAEDYGLDPEESAVFDCEGFLAGLADEALDRLHEAHQELFGGIDVSHLDAQFVRDDGRIDVVAMQEAISRSWEDNTGPVALWSARRWLTGQVRDEERIGVFLCLWMGIAQSYGGLPPSYARDLAAALATIDLDVTCEHRQHPWSTADSTVQSRYRAVVHLYAPDDHPETPVPAELSARELWECPVHYARLAQEALKDLQGWRTMRGGDDEDWED
;
A
#
# COMPACT_ATOMS: atom_id res chain seq x y z
N MET A 1 8.30 -34.97 -31.02
CA MET A 1 8.20 -34.78 -29.56
C MET A 1 7.61 -33.41 -29.37
N THR A 2 6.48 -33.30 -28.67
CA THR A 2 5.93 -32.02 -28.24
C THR A 2 6.97 -31.33 -27.36
N PRO A 3 7.38 -30.07 -27.65
CA PRO A 3 8.26 -29.31 -26.79
C PRO A 3 7.64 -29.24 -25.39
N THR A 4 8.46 -29.32 -24.35
CA THR A 4 7.97 -29.24 -22.96
C THR A 4 8.74 -28.17 -22.23
N LEU A 5 8.03 -27.34 -21.47
CA LEU A 5 8.64 -26.32 -20.62
C LEU A 5 9.58 -26.99 -19.59
N PRO A 6 10.79 -26.44 -19.37
CA PRO A 6 11.69 -26.88 -18.30
C PRO A 6 10.99 -26.88 -16.93
N ALA A 7 11.45 -27.74 -16.01
CA ALA A 7 10.87 -27.83 -14.67
C ALA A 7 10.91 -26.48 -13.93
N ASP A 8 12.05 -25.81 -13.94
CA ASP A 8 12.27 -24.51 -13.30
C ASP A 8 11.33 -23.43 -13.85
N HIS A 9 10.99 -23.48 -15.16
CA HIS A 9 10.03 -22.55 -15.75
C HIS A 9 8.60 -22.82 -15.28
N ARG A 10 8.22 -24.09 -15.08
CA ARG A 10 6.89 -24.43 -14.56
C ARG A 10 6.73 -24.04 -13.10
N GLU A 11 7.79 -24.16 -12.32
CA GLU A 11 7.83 -23.67 -10.93
C GLU A 11 7.69 -22.15 -10.90
N LEU A 12 8.47 -21.42 -11.72
CA LEU A 12 8.36 -19.97 -11.84
C LEU A 12 6.96 -19.50 -12.26
N ILE A 13 6.33 -20.18 -13.23
CA ILE A 13 4.94 -19.91 -13.62
C ILE A 13 4.02 -20.11 -12.41
N SER A 14 4.13 -21.23 -11.71
CA SER A 14 3.28 -21.51 -10.53
C SER A 14 3.41 -20.45 -9.44
N ASP A 15 4.64 -20.02 -9.15
CA ASP A 15 4.90 -19.02 -8.11
C ASP A 15 4.38 -17.63 -8.51
N LEU A 16 4.68 -17.19 -9.73
CA LEU A 16 4.24 -15.89 -10.23
C LEU A 16 2.72 -15.85 -10.46
N SER A 17 2.10 -16.94 -10.94
CA SER A 17 0.64 -17.06 -11.05
C SER A 17 -0.03 -16.95 -9.67
N GLY A 18 0.53 -17.62 -8.65
CA GLY A 18 0.05 -17.46 -7.27
C GLY A 18 0.13 -16.01 -6.79
N ILE A 19 1.21 -15.30 -7.10
CA ILE A 19 1.37 -13.87 -6.77
C ILE A 19 0.34 -13.01 -7.51
N VAL A 20 0.26 -13.09 -8.84
CA VAL A 20 -0.65 -12.24 -9.62
C VAL A 20 -2.14 -12.56 -9.43
N SER A 21 -2.45 -13.68 -8.78
CA SER A 21 -3.80 -14.06 -8.35
C SER A 21 -4.09 -13.75 -6.87
N ASP A 22 -3.16 -13.09 -6.15
CA ASP A 22 -3.26 -12.78 -4.70
C ASP A 22 -3.36 -14.01 -3.78
N TYR A 23 -2.86 -15.16 -4.25
CA TYR A 23 -2.75 -16.43 -3.52
C TYR A 23 -1.33 -17.02 -3.61
N PRO A 24 -0.31 -16.33 -3.09
CA PRO A 24 1.08 -16.75 -3.28
C PRO A 24 1.40 -18.06 -2.54
N TYR A 25 2.17 -18.92 -3.22
CA TYR A 25 2.70 -20.18 -2.66
C TYR A 25 4.11 -20.02 -2.07
N ALA A 26 4.82 -18.96 -2.50
CA ALA A 26 6.15 -18.58 -2.05
C ALA A 26 6.11 -17.18 -1.40
N ASP A 27 7.22 -16.75 -0.82
CA ASP A 27 7.34 -15.38 -0.32
C ASP A 27 7.37 -14.38 -1.49
N PRO A 28 6.35 -13.51 -1.65
CA PRO A 28 6.26 -12.65 -2.83
C PRO A 28 7.42 -11.68 -2.97
N GLU A 29 7.86 -11.06 -1.87
CA GLU A 29 8.92 -10.05 -1.91
C GLU A 29 10.24 -10.68 -2.40
N SER A 30 10.63 -11.84 -1.84
CA SER A 30 11.81 -12.56 -2.28
C SER A 30 11.72 -13.02 -3.74
N THR A 31 10.58 -13.60 -4.16
CA THR A 31 10.41 -14.08 -5.54
C THR A 31 10.47 -12.92 -6.55
N LEU A 32 9.82 -11.80 -6.24
CA LEU A 32 9.82 -10.61 -7.10
C LEU A 32 11.20 -9.92 -7.12
N ALA A 33 11.95 -9.97 -6.02
CA ALA A 33 13.32 -9.46 -5.97
C ALA A 33 14.27 -10.28 -6.84
N VAL A 34 14.14 -11.61 -6.85
CA VAL A 34 14.89 -12.49 -7.77
C VAL A 34 14.53 -12.18 -9.22
N LEU A 35 13.24 -12.04 -9.54
CA LEU A 35 12.78 -11.67 -10.90
C LEU A 35 13.41 -10.35 -11.37
N ALA A 36 13.41 -9.31 -10.52
CA ALA A 36 14.04 -8.03 -10.85
C ALA A 36 15.57 -8.14 -10.97
N GLY A 37 16.20 -8.98 -10.16
CA GLY A 37 17.64 -9.28 -10.23
C GLY A 37 18.03 -9.93 -11.55
N ASP A 38 17.33 -11.00 -11.94
CA ASP A 38 17.59 -11.70 -13.21
C ASP A 38 17.36 -10.80 -14.42
N ALA A 39 16.30 -9.99 -14.38
CA ALA A 39 16.01 -9.00 -15.41
C ALA A 39 17.09 -7.90 -15.49
N ALA A 40 17.64 -7.46 -14.35
CA ALA A 40 18.77 -6.54 -14.32
C ALA A 40 20.03 -7.13 -14.94
N GLU A 41 20.30 -8.42 -14.76
CA GLU A 41 21.42 -9.09 -15.43
C GLU A 41 21.21 -9.16 -16.96
N ALA A 42 19.97 -9.37 -17.41
CA ALA A 42 19.62 -9.42 -18.83
C ALA A 42 19.86 -8.10 -19.57
N LEU A 43 19.76 -6.95 -18.89
CA LEU A 43 20.10 -5.64 -19.47
C LEU A 43 21.53 -5.60 -20.05
N GLY A 44 22.46 -6.34 -19.47
CA GLY A 44 23.84 -6.41 -19.95
C GLY A 44 24.06 -7.27 -21.20
N ARG A 45 23.03 -7.95 -21.71
CA ARG A 45 23.13 -8.95 -22.80
C ARG A 45 22.45 -8.53 -24.10
N GLU A 46 22.09 -7.26 -24.24
CA GLU A 46 21.32 -6.67 -25.36
C GLU A 46 21.81 -7.09 -26.76
N ALA A 47 23.13 -7.17 -26.98
CA ALA A 47 23.70 -7.48 -28.29
C ALA A 47 23.59 -8.97 -28.71
N THR A 48 22.85 -9.80 -27.97
CA THR A 48 22.74 -11.25 -28.21
C THR A 48 21.30 -11.67 -28.51
N PRO A 49 21.08 -12.75 -29.30
CA PRO A 49 19.73 -13.30 -29.49
C PRO A 49 19.07 -13.75 -28.18
N GLN A 50 19.86 -14.16 -27.19
CA GLN A 50 19.38 -14.48 -25.86
C GLN A 50 18.88 -13.22 -25.14
N GLY A 51 19.66 -12.13 -25.16
CA GLY A 51 19.27 -10.86 -24.54
C GLY A 51 17.99 -10.28 -25.13
N GLY A 52 17.78 -10.40 -26.45
CA GLY A 52 16.51 -9.99 -27.08
C GLY A 52 15.30 -10.78 -26.55
N ARG A 53 15.45 -12.10 -26.34
CA ARG A 53 14.39 -12.94 -25.74
C ARG A 53 14.15 -12.62 -24.28
N GLU A 54 15.22 -12.46 -23.51
CA GLU A 54 15.15 -12.10 -22.09
C GLU A 54 14.49 -10.73 -21.91
N ARG A 55 14.84 -9.72 -22.71
CA ARG A 55 14.18 -8.41 -22.72
C ARG A 55 12.67 -8.55 -22.93
N THR A 56 12.26 -9.39 -23.89
CA THR A 56 10.85 -9.65 -24.16
C THR A 56 10.15 -10.30 -22.97
N GLY A 57 10.68 -11.42 -22.48
CA GLY A 57 10.09 -12.17 -21.37
C GLY A 57 10.02 -11.35 -20.08
N TYR A 58 11.13 -10.71 -19.69
CA TYR A 58 11.16 -9.92 -18.46
C TYR A 58 10.31 -8.64 -18.54
N THR A 59 10.18 -8.00 -19.71
CA THR A 59 9.27 -6.85 -19.83
C THR A 59 7.82 -7.27 -19.56
N ILE A 60 7.39 -8.40 -20.13
CA ILE A 60 6.05 -8.96 -19.90
C ILE A 60 5.88 -9.36 -18.42
N LEU A 61 6.85 -10.05 -17.83
CA LEU A 61 6.77 -10.49 -16.43
C LEU A 61 6.72 -9.33 -15.44
N LEU A 62 7.54 -8.29 -15.65
CA LEU A 62 7.56 -7.10 -14.79
C LEU A 62 6.24 -6.33 -14.92
N HIS A 63 5.66 -6.25 -16.11
CA HIS A 63 4.32 -5.69 -16.31
C HIS A 63 3.26 -6.52 -15.57
N ALA A 64 3.22 -7.83 -15.80
CA ALA A 64 2.24 -8.74 -15.20
C ALA A 64 2.23 -8.68 -13.66
N THR A 65 3.40 -8.50 -13.06
CA THR A 65 3.59 -8.50 -11.61
C THR A 65 3.59 -7.11 -10.97
N CYS A 66 3.64 -6.02 -11.77
CA CYS A 66 3.76 -4.65 -11.23
C CYS A 66 2.57 -4.27 -10.37
N TRP A 67 1.37 -4.81 -10.65
CA TRP A 67 0.18 -4.53 -9.86
C TRP A 67 0.34 -5.02 -8.42
N TYR A 68 0.95 -6.21 -8.24
CA TYR A 68 1.17 -6.80 -6.94
C TYR A 68 2.22 -6.01 -6.16
N VAL A 69 3.32 -5.64 -6.82
CA VAL A 69 4.33 -4.73 -6.24
C VAL A 69 3.67 -3.44 -5.76
N SER A 70 2.83 -2.84 -6.61
CA SER A 70 2.13 -1.59 -6.35
C SER A 70 1.16 -1.66 -5.17
N ALA A 71 0.49 -2.80 -4.95
CA ALA A 71 -0.59 -2.91 -3.98
C ALA A 71 -0.21 -3.65 -2.68
N ARG A 72 0.81 -4.51 -2.73
CA ARG A 72 1.11 -5.48 -1.66
C ARG A 72 2.54 -5.42 -1.14
N ILE A 73 3.47 -4.77 -1.84
CA ILE A 73 4.85 -4.69 -1.41
C ILE A 73 5.15 -3.31 -0.83
N PHE A 74 5.84 -3.29 0.31
CA PHE A 74 6.19 -2.07 1.07
C PHE A 74 7.71 -1.90 1.20
N SER A 75 8.44 -2.23 0.13
CA SER A 75 9.90 -2.19 0.04
C SER A 75 10.35 -1.17 -1.01
N LYS A 76 10.93 -0.02 -0.59
CA LYS A 76 11.41 1.03 -1.51
C LYS A 76 12.49 0.46 -2.45
N SER A 77 13.32 -0.46 -1.93
CA SER A 77 14.39 -1.10 -2.70
C SER A 77 13.87 -1.97 -3.85
N LEU A 78 12.76 -2.69 -3.65
CA LEU A 78 12.13 -3.46 -4.72
C LEU A 78 11.49 -2.56 -5.77
N PHE A 79 10.79 -1.50 -5.35
CA PHE A 79 10.27 -0.48 -6.28
C PHE A 79 11.38 0.13 -7.13
N ALA A 80 12.50 0.51 -6.52
CA ALA A 80 13.65 1.06 -7.23
C ALA A 80 14.26 0.04 -8.21
N SER A 81 14.28 -1.25 -7.85
CA SER A 81 14.77 -2.32 -8.71
C SER A 81 13.87 -2.53 -9.93
N TYR A 82 12.56 -2.62 -9.74
CA TYR A 82 11.58 -2.71 -10.84
C TYR A 82 11.68 -1.51 -11.77
N THR A 83 11.64 -0.29 -11.21
CA THR A 83 11.69 0.96 -11.96
C THR A 83 12.95 1.03 -12.82
N ARG A 84 14.13 0.81 -12.21
CA ARG A 84 15.42 0.84 -12.92
C ARG A 84 15.47 -0.16 -14.08
N VAL A 85 14.94 -1.37 -13.87
CA VAL A 85 14.97 -2.41 -14.92
C VAL A 85 14.02 -2.08 -16.06
N LEU A 86 12.79 -1.66 -15.74
CA LEU A 86 11.80 -1.24 -16.72
C LEU A 86 12.29 -0.03 -17.53
N GLU A 87 12.87 0.98 -16.90
CA GLU A 87 13.52 2.12 -17.59
C GLU A 87 14.65 1.64 -18.52
N GLY A 88 15.46 0.69 -18.04
CA GLY A 88 16.54 0.09 -18.81
C GLY A 88 16.04 -0.62 -20.07
N PHE A 89 15.02 -1.48 -19.96
CA PHE A 89 14.43 -2.13 -21.14
C PHE A 89 13.73 -1.12 -22.03
N ARG A 90 13.00 -0.17 -21.46
CA ARG A 90 12.29 0.87 -22.21
C ARG A 90 13.23 1.70 -23.08
N ALA A 91 14.44 1.97 -22.61
CA ALA A 91 15.46 2.71 -23.37
C ALA A 91 16.00 1.93 -24.58
N GLN A 92 15.84 0.61 -24.62
CA GLN A 92 16.27 -0.27 -25.72
C GLN A 92 15.16 -0.54 -26.76
N LEU A 93 13.96 0.03 -26.58
CA LEU A 93 12.79 -0.25 -27.40
C LEU A 93 12.37 0.97 -28.23
N ASP A 94 12.23 0.81 -29.54
CA ASP A 94 11.69 1.85 -30.42
C ASP A 94 10.18 1.66 -30.63
N ARG A 95 9.39 2.48 -29.93
CA ARG A 95 7.93 2.47 -30.04
C ARG A 95 7.42 2.75 -31.46
N ALA A 96 8.16 3.54 -32.24
CA ALA A 96 7.77 3.91 -33.61
C ALA A 96 8.04 2.79 -34.63
N SER A 97 8.79 1.75 -34.25
CA SER A 97 9.12 0.62 -35.13
C SER A 97 7.96 -0.37 -35.32
N CYS A 98 6.88 -0.24 -34.54
CA CYS A 98 5.72 -1.13 -34.62
C CYS A 98 5.05 -1.07 -35.99
N THR A 99 5.00 -2.23 -36.67
CA THR A 99 4.32 -2.41 -37.96
C THR A 99 3.14 -3.38 -37.89
N CYS A 100 2.84 -3.91 -36.70
CA CYS A 100 1.73 -4.81 -36.47
C CYS A 100 0.38 -4.15 -36.80
N PRO A 101 -0.59 -4.88 -37.38
CA PRO A 101 -1.94 -4.37 -37.59
C PRO A 101 -2.60 -3.90 -36.29
N ALA A 102 -3.52 -2.95 -36.38
CA ALA A 102 -4.30 -2.53 -35.22
C ALA A 102 -5.06 -3.73 -34.62
N GLY A 103 -4.92 -3.94 -33.32
CA GLY A 103 -5.51 -5.08 -32.61
C GLY A 103 -4.75 -6.40 -32.75
N ALA A 104 -3.57 -6.41 -33.36
CA ALA A 104 -2.73 -7.62 -33.44
C ALA A 104 -1.98 -7.91 -32.13
N HIS A 105 -1.72 -6.88 -31.32
CA HIS A 105 -1.16 -7.11 -29.99
C HIS A 105 -2.22 -7.70 -29.07
N PRO A 106 -1.85 -8.62 -28.17
CA PRO A 106 -2.78 -9.10 -27.16
C PRO A 106 -3.30 -7.92 -26.33
N ALA A 107 -4.61 -7.86 -26.15
CA ALA A 107 -5.27 -6.83 -25.34
C ALA A 107 -5.98 -7.52 -24.17
N GLU A 108 -6.03 -6.83 -23.02
CA GLU A 108 -6.70 -7.32 -21.80
C GLU A 108 -6.21 -8.71 -21.39
N LEU A 109 -4.89 -8.93 -21.45
CA LEU A 109 -4.31 -10.18 -20.97
C LEU A 109 -4.57 -10.32 -19.48
N ASP A 110 -5.19 -11.43 -19.09
CA ASP A 110 -5.21 -11.85 -17.71
C ASP A 110 -3.78 -12.02 -17.21
N SER A 111 -3.50 -11.61 -15.97
CA SER A 111 -2.13 -11.58 -15.45
C SER A 111 -1.50 -12.98 -15.40
N GLU A 112 -2.29 -14.05 -15.23
CA GLU A 112 -1.78 -15.44 -15.31
C GLU A 112 -1.30 -15.78 -16.72
N TYR A 113 -2.02 -15.34 -17.77
CA TYR A 113 -1.60 -15.53 -19.15
C TYR A 113 -0.32 -14.74 -19.45
N GLU A 114 -0.20 -13.51 -18.95
CA GLU A 114 1.03 -12.72 -19.09
C GLU A 114 2.22 -13.39 -18.40
N VAL A 115 2.02 -13.98 -17.22
CA VAL A 115 3.06 -14.76 -16.52
C VAL A 115 3.52 -15.93 -17.39
N GLU A 116 2.58 -16.73 -17.91
CA GLU A 116 2.92 -17.88 -18.75
C GLU A 116 3.63 -17.46 -20.05
N ALA A 117 3.13 -16.42 -20.71
CA ALA A 117 3.75 -15.86 -21.90
C ALA A 117 5.17 -15.36 -21.59
N GLY A 118 5.33 -14.55 -20.55
CA GLY A 118 6.60 -13.96 -20.14
C GLY A 118 7.67 -14.99 -19.84
N VAL A 119 7.35 -16.03 -19.04
CA VAL A 119 8.28 -17.13 -18.75
C VAL A 119 8.61 -17.93 -20.02
N SER A 120 7.62 -18.16 -20.88
CA SER A 120 7.83 -18.89 -22.13
C SER A 120 8.75 -18.13 -23.08
N MET A 121 8.64 -16.79 -23.13
CA MET A 121 9.45 -15.94 -24.00
C MET A 121 10.95 -15.93 -23.65
N LEU A 122 11.35 -16.34 -22.44
CA LEU A 122 12.75 -16.38 -22.00
C LEU A 122 13.62 -17.36 -22.81
N THR A 123 13.03 -18.42 -23.38
CA THR A 123 13.78 -19.47 -24.10
C THR A 123 13.13 -19.85 -25.43
N GLU A 124 13.93 -20.37 -26.36
CA GLU A 124 13.40 -20.84 -27.65
C GLU A 124 12.48 -22.06 -27.48
N THR A 125 12.83 -22.99 -26.58
CA THR A 125 11.98 -24.14 -26.24
C THR A 125 10.66 -23.71 -25.61
N GLY A 126 10.67 -22.70 -24.74
CA GLY A 126 9.46 -22.15 -24.12
C GLY A 126 8.54 -21.51 -25.14
N ARG A 127 9.09 -20.70 -26.04
CA ARG A 127 8.35 -20.10 -27.17
C ARG A 127 7.68 -21.15 -28.05
N ALA A 128 8.40 -22.22 -28.40
CA ALA A 128 7.84 -23.30 -29.20
C ALA A 128 6.73 -24.05 -28.47
N ALA A 129 6.86 -24.30 -27.16
CA ALA A 129 5.81 -24.93 -26.36
C ALA A 129 4.57 -24.04 -26.27
N PHE A 130 4.74 -22.76 -25.96
CA PHE A 130 3.64 -21.79 -25.85
C PHE A 130 2.88 -21.62 -27.17
N ALA A 131 3.58 -21.53 -28.30
CA ALA A 131 2.94 -21.46 -29.61
C ALA A 131 2.15 -22.74 -29.93
N GLU A 132 2.63 -23.93 -29.54
CA GLU A 132 1.89 -25.19 -29.73
C GLU A 132 0.65 -25.26 -28.82
N ASP A 133 0.78 -24.90 -27.55
CA ASP A 133 -0.30 -24.98 -26.54
C ASP A 133 -1.45 -24.02 -26.85
N TYR A 134 -1.12 -22.82 -27.36
CA TYR A 134 -2.10 -21.78 -27.73
C TYR A 134 -2.46 -21.78 -29.22
N GLY A 135 -1.87 -22.67 -30.02
CA GLY A 135 -2.14 -22.79 -31.45
C GLY A 135 -1.77 -21.55 -32.26
N LEU A 136 -0.74 -20.82 -31.83
CA LEU A 136 -0.30 -19.56 -32.44
C LEU A 136 0.49 -19.83 -33.72
N ASP A 137 0.17 -19.08 -34.78
CA ASP A 137 0.99 -19.05 -35.97
C ASP A 137 2.27 -18.19 -35.79
N PRO A 138 3.22 -18.22 -36.75
CA PRO A 138 4.44 -17.41 -36.63
C PRO A 138 4.22 -15.90 -36.59
N GLU A 139 3.16 -15.39 -37.21
CA GLU A 139 2.84 -13.95 -37.21
C GLU A 139 2.28 -13.54 -35.84
N GLU A 140 1.39 -14.36 -35.28
CA GLU A 140 0.85 -14.21 -33.92
C GLU A 140 1.94 -14.34 -32.86
N SER A 141 2.89 -15.26 -33.03
CA SER A 141 4.02 -15.39 -32.09
C SER A 141 4.98 -14.20 -32.15
N ALA A 142 5.17 -13.61 -33.34
CA ALA A 142 6.08 -12.49 -33.54
C ALA A 142 5.60 -11.18 -32.88
N VAL A 143 4.31 -11.05 -32.55
CA VAL A 143 3.78 -9.85 -31.89
C VAL A 143 4.37 -9.62 -30.50
N PHE A 144 4.78 -10.69 -29.80
CA PHE A 144 5.42 -10.60 -28.48
C PHE A 144 6.80 -9.92 -28.55
N ASP A 145 7.50 -10.03 -29.68
CA ASP A 145 8.79 -9.37 -29.91
C ASP A 145 8.64 -7.94 -30.46
N CYS A 146 7.39 -7.45 -30.65
CA CYS A 146 7.15 -6.11 -31.16
C CYS A 146 7.62 -5.05 -30.15
N GLU A 147 8.59 -4.22 -30.55
CA GLU A 147 9.16 -3.22 -29.64
C GLU A 147 8.15 -2.16 -29.21
N GLY A 148 7.18 -1.81 -30.06
CA GLY A 148 6.13 -0.87 -29.68
C GLY A 148 5.12 -1.44 -28.69
N PHE A 149 4.87 -2.74 -28.73
CA PHE A 149 4.08 -3.44 -27.71
C PHE A 149 4.81 -3.46 -26.37
N LEU A 150 6.06 -3.94 -26.37
CA LEU A 150 6.89 -4.00 -25.16
C LEU A 150 7.14 -2.62 -24.54
N ALA A 151 7.33 -1.59 -25.36
CA ALA A 151 7.46 -0.21 -24.88
C ALA A 151 6.17 0.27 -24.20
N GLY A 152 5.00 -0.12 -24.71
CA GLY A 152 3.71 0.16 -24.09
C GLY A 152 3.59 -0.48 -22.71
N LEU A 153 3.89 -1.78 -22.59
CA LEU A 153 3.88 -2.49 -21.31
C LEU A 153 4.83 -1.87 -20.30
N ALA A 154 6.05 -1.50 -20.74
CA ALA A 154 7.02 -0.86 -19.86
C ALA A 154 6.56 0.53 -19.39
N ASP A 155 5.98 1.35 -20.29
CA ASP A 155 5.42 2.67 -19.94
C ASP A 155 4.28 2.51 -18.91
N GLU A 156 3.34 1.58 -19.13
CA GLU A 156 2.20 1.33 -18.23
C GLU A 156 2.65 0.84 -16.85
N ALA A 157 3.62 -0.09 -16.80
CA ALA A 157 4.17 -0.58 -15.54
C ALA A 157 4.92 0.52 -14.76
N LEU A 158 5.69 1.36 -15.46
CA LEU A 158 6.41 2.48 -14.84
C LEU A 158 5.45 3.52 -14.26
N ASP A 159 4.43 3.91 -15.01
CA ASP A 159 3.43 4.87 -14.53
C ASP A 159 2.74 4.36 -13.27
N ARG A 160 2.34 3.08 -13.26
CA ARG A 160 1.72 2.44 -12.11
C ARG A 160 2.64 2.37 -10.89
N LEU A 161 3.90 1.99 -11.08
CA LEU A 161 4.87 1.91 -9.99
C LEU A 161 5.19 3.29 -9.40
N HIS A 162 5.28 4.32 -10.23
CA HIS A 162 5.50 5.69 -9.76
C HIS A 162 4.32 6.21 -8.95
N GLU A 163 3.09 6.01 -9.43
CA GLU A 163 1.87 6.37 -8.69
C GLU A 163 1.82 5.66 -7.34
N ALA A 164 1.96 4.33 -7.34
CA ALA A 164 1.96 3.54 -6.12
C ALA A 164 3.09 3.91 -5.16
N HIS A 165 4.29 4.20 -5.66
CA HIS A 165 5.38 4.66 -4.81
C HIS A 165 5.02 5.98 -4.09
N GLN A 166 4.38 6.93 -4.79
CA GLN A 166 3.94 8.18 -4.16
C GLN A 166 2.83 7.94 -3.12
N GLU A 167 1.90 7.02 -3.38
CA GLU A 167 0.85 6.68 -2.43
C GLU A 167 1.38 5.96 -1.18
N LEU A 168 2.32 5.03 -1.35
CA LEU A 168 2.83 4.20 -0.27
C LEU A 168 3.90 4.89 0.57
N PHE A 169 4.77 5.69 -0.05
CA PHE A 169 5.95 6.27 0.61
C PHE A 169 6.01 7.80 0.56
N GLY A 170 5.22 8.41 -0.32
CA GLY A 170 5.19 9.86 -0.50
C GLY A 170 4.37 10.61 0.55
N GLY A 171 4.24 11.92 0.35
CA GLY A 171 3.45 12.78 1.22
C GLY A 171 1.97 12.78 0.82
N ILE A 172 1.09 12.34 1.72
CA ILE A 172 -0.36 12.39 1.49
C ILE A 172 -0.88 13.80 1.74
N ASP A 173 -1.64 14.37 0.79
CA ASP A 173 -2.32 15.65 0.99
C ASP A 173 -3.64 15.47 1.74
N VAL A 174 -3.68 15.98 2.97
CA VAL A 174 -4.89 16.02 3.81
C VAL A 174 -5.38 17.45 4.07
N SER A 175 -4.86 18.45 3.34
CA SER A 175 -5.22 19.87 3.54
C SER A 175 -6.69 20.15 3.27
N HIS A 176 -7.31 19.39 2.37
CA HIS A 176 -8.74 19.50 2.07
C HIS A 176 -9.65 19.24 3.29
N LEU A 177 -9.16 18.53 4.32
CA LEU A 177 -9.90 18.27 5.55
C LEU A 177 -10.05 19.51 6.44
N ASP A 178 -9.26 20.56 6.23
CA ASP A 178 -9.46 21.84 6.93
C ASP A 178 -10.83 22.44 6.60
N ALA A 179 -11.27 22.36 5.34
CA ALA A 179 -12.58 22.85 4.92
C ALA A 179 -13.75 22.04 5.52
N GLN A 180 -13.49 20.83 6.01
CA GLN A 180 -14.49 19.95 6.60
C GLN A 180 -14.52 20.03 8.13
N PHE A 181 -13.36 20.17 8.78
CA PHE A 181 -13.23 20.03 10.22
C PHE A 181 -12.85 21.32 10.94
N VAL A 182 -12.48 22.38 10.24
CA VAL A 182 -12.22 23.69 10.85
C VAL A 182 -13.43 24.58 10.66
N ARG A 183 -14.02 25.00 11.76
CA ARG A 183 -15.15 25.92 11.80
C ARG A 183 -14.69 27.35 11.46
N ASP A 184 -15.63 28.22 11.12
CA ASP A 184 -15.37 29.64 10.81
C ASP A 184 -14.67 30.40 11.96
N ASP A 185 -14.84 29.97 13.21
CA ASP A 185 -14.17 30.52 14.39
C ASP A 185 -12.76 29.93 14.65
N GLY A 186 -12.28 29.12 13.71
CA GLY A 186 -11.00 28.43 13.75
C GLY A 186 -10.93 27.30 14.78
N ARG A 187 -12.06 26.81 15.30
CA ARG A 187 -12.12 25.62 16.16
C ARG A 187 -12.23 24.35 15.34
N ILE A 188 -11.74 23.25 15.92
CA ILE A 188 -11.87 21.92 15.34
C ILE A 188 -13.24 21.32 15.69
N ASP A 189 -13.95 20.81 14.68
CA ASP A 189 -15.18 20.07 14.82
C ASP A 189 -14.90 18.57 15.07
N VAL A 190 -14.64 18.23 16.34
CA VAL A 190 -14.36 16.85 16.75
C VAL A 190 -15.53 15.91 16.43
N VAL A 191 -16.78 16.39 16.49
CA VAL A 191 -17.95 15.56 16.17
C VAL A 191 -17.96 15.19 14.69
N ALA A 192 -17.71 16.16 13.80
CA ALA A 192 -17.60 15.90 12.36
C ALA A 192 -16.44 14.93 12.03
N MET A 193 -15.30 15.06 12.71
CA MET A 193 -14.18 14.12 12.56
C MET A 193 -14.57 12.69 12.97
N GLN A 194 -15.30 12.55 14.09
CA GLN A 194 -15.79 11.25 14.55
C GLN A 194 -16.79 10.63 13.57
N GLU A 195 -17.68 11.44 13.02
CA GLU A 195 -18.61 10.98 11.99
C GLU A 195 -17.87 10.49 10.74
N ALA A 196 -16.84 11.21 10.29
CA ALA A 196 -16.01 10.81 9.15
C ALA A 196 -15.33 9.45 9.39
N ILE A 197 -14.73 9.23 10.57
CA ILE A 197 -14.11 7.95 10.95
C ILE A 197 -15.15 6.81 10.98
N SER A 198 -16.37 7.08 11.46
CA SER A 198 -17.42 6.06 11.57
C SER A 198 -17.91 5.53 10.22
N ARG A 199 -17.70 6.28 9.12
CA ARG A 199 -18.11 5.92 7.75
C ARG A 199 -17.05 5.05 7.09
N SER A 200 -16.94 3.81 7.54
CA SER A 200 -15.91 2.86 7.08
C SER A 200 -15.94 2.52 5.58
N TRP A 201 -16.99 2.92 4.85
CA TRP A 201 -17.13 2.69 3.40
C TRP A 201 -16.54 3.82 2.54
N GLU A 202 -16.14 4.94 3.16
CA GLU A 202 -15.53 6.10 2.50
C GLU A 202 -14.00 6.14 2.68
N ASP A 203 -13.39 5.13 3.32
CA ASP A 203 -11.94 5.03 3.60
C ASP A 203 -11.31 6.26 4.30
N ASN A 204 -12.14 7.05 5.02
CA ASN A 204 -11.72 8.30 5.69
C ASN A 204 -10.80 8.09 6.90
N THR A 205 -10.75 6.87 7.46
CA THR A 205 -10.06 6.57 8.72
C THR A 205 -8.58 6.97 8.68
N GLY A 206 -7.86 6.62 7.62
CA GLY A 206 -6.44 6.97 7.45
C GLY A 206 -6.20 8.48 7.30
N PRO A 207 -6.87 9.16 6.34
CA PRO A 207 -6.76 10.60 6.15
C PRO A 207 -7.06 11.43 7.40
N VAL A 208 -8.11 11.09 8.15
CA VAL A 208 -8.48 11.79 9.39
C VAL A 208 -7.42 11.57 10.49
N ALA A 209 -6.89 10.35 10.61
CA ALA A 209 -5.81 10.05 11.55
C ALA A 209 -4.56 10.88 11.26
N LEU A 210 -4.16 10.92 9.98
CA LEU A 210 -3.00 11.66 9.52
C LEU A 210 -3.15 13.17 9.74
N TRP A 211 -4.31 13.72 9.40
CA TRP A 211 -4.63 15.13 9.68
C TRP A 211 -4.55 15.45 11.17
N SER A 212 -5.07 14.55 12.01
CA SER A 212 -5.02 14.68 13.48
C SER A 212 -3.57 14.67 13.99
N ALA A 213 -2.73 13.76 13.50
CA ALA A 213 -1.31 13.70 13.84
C ALA A 213 -0.55 14.97 13.43
N ARG A 214 -0.78 15.48 12.22
CA ARG A 214 -0.09 16.69 11.74
C ARG A 214 -0.49 17.94 12.51
N ARG A 215 -1.76 18.09 12.87
CA ARG A 215 -2.18 19.20 13.74
C ARG A 215 -1.59 19.09 15.14
N TRP A 216 -1.56 17.88 15.68
CA TRP A 216 -0.89 17.61 16.96
C TRP A 216 0.58 18.03 16.92
N LEU A 217 1.33 17.59 15.92
CA LEU A 217 2.76 17.90 15.75
C LEU A 217 3.05 19.38 15.54
N THR A 218 2.18 20.08 14.81
CA THR A 218 2.34 21.52 14.54
C THR A 218 1.84 22.41 15.67
N GLY A 219 1.24 21.83 16.73
CA GLY A 219 0.65 22.58 17.84
C GLY A 219 -0.60 23.38 17.45
N GLN A 220 -1.22 23.07 16.31
CA GLN A 220 -2.44 23.72 15.82
C GLN A 220 -3.71 23.11 16.44
N VAL A 221 -3.69 22.95 17.76
CA VAL A 221 -4.74 22.32 18.57
C VAL A 221 -4.91 23.11 19.86
N ARG A 222 -6.13 23.54 20.16
CA ARG A 222 -6.43 24.22 21.44
C ARG A 222 -6.52 23.21 22.58
N ASP A 223 -6.33 23.67 23.81
CA ASP A 223 -6.41 22.78 24.99
C ASP A 223 -7.76 22.05 25.05
N GLU A 224 -8.87 22.73 24.72
CA GLU A 224 -10.19 22.11 24.68
C GLU A 224 -10.40 21.08 23.56
N GLU A 225 -9.56 21.08 22.53
CA GLU A 225 -9.64 20.17 21.37
C GLU A 225 -8.68 18.98 21.51
N ARG A 226 -7.70 19.11 22.40
CA ARG A 226 -6.52 18.25 22.47
C ARG A 226 -6.86 16.77 22.62
N ILE A 227 -7.77 16.42 23.52
CA ILE A 227 -8.18 15.03 23.71
C ILE A 227 -8.97 14.50 22.52
N GLY A 228 -9.87 15.28 21.94
CA GLY A 228 -10.64 14.90 20.75
C GLY A 228 -9.77 14.61 19.55
N VAL A 229 -8.80 15.48 19.24
CA VAL A 229 -7.83 15.28 18.15
C VAL A 229 -6.99 14.03 18.40
N PHE A 230 -6.49 13.84 19.62
CA PHE A 230 -5.73 12.64 19.97
C PHE A 230 -6.56 11.36 19.86
N LEU A 231 -7.82 11.39 20.27
CA LEU A 231 -8.73 10.25 20.15
C LEU A 231 -9.05 9.93 18.68
N CYS A 232 -9.16 10.93 17.80
CA CYS A 232 -9.29 10.71 16.36
C CYS A 232 -8.05 10.03 15.77
N LEU A 233 -6.85 10.51 16.13
CA LEU A 233 -5.57 9.88 15.79
C LEU A 233 -5.54 8.40 16.23
N TRP A 234 -5.77 8.15 17.53
CA TRP A 234 -5.74 6.80 18.10
C TRP A 234 -6.78 5.87 17.46
N MET A 235 -8.02 6.36 17.26
CA MET A 235 -9.06 5.56 16.63
C MET A 235 -8.75 5.23 15.18
N GLY A 236 -8.15 6.17 14.45
CA GLY A 236 -7.72 5.93 13.09
C GLY A 236 -6.74 4.77 12.97
N ILE A 237 -5.83 4.65 13.95
CA ILE A 237 -4.91 3.51 14.07
C ILE A 237 -5.68 2.26 14.50
N ALA A 238 -6.40 2.31 15.62
CA ALA A 238 -7.07 1.14 16.20
C ALA A 238 -8.19 0.53 15.32
N GLN A 239 -8.64 1.23 14.28
CA GLN A 239 -9.69 0.78 13.35
C GLN A 239 -9.15 0.40 11.96
N SER A 240 -7.88 0.64 11.67
CA SER A 240 -7.26 0.28 10.40
C SER A 240 -6.71 -1.15 10.43
N TYR A 241 -7.62 -2.14 10.41
CA TYR A 241 -7.27 -3.57 10.57
C TYR A 241 -6.29 -4.11 9.51
N GLY A 242 -6.34 -3.59 8.28
CA GLY A 242 -5.40 -3.95 7.22
C GLY A 242 -4.03 -3.28 7.35
N GLY A 243 -3.86 -2.36 8.30
CA GLY A 243 -2.70 -1.47 8.37
C GLY A 243 -2.67 -0.41 7.27
N LEU A 244 -2.25 0.80 7.64
CA LEU A 244 -2.02 1.88 6.68
C LEU A 244 -0.59 1.81 6.11
N PRO A 245 -0.35 2.38 4.91
CA PRO A 245 0.99 2.43 4.34
C PRO A 245 1.98 3.25 5.18
N PRO A 246 3.30 3.09 4.92
CA PRO A 246 4.37 3.90 5.51
C PRO A 246 4.12 5.42 5.43
N SER A 247 3.54 5.90 4.33
CA SER A 247 3.17 7.31 4.11
C SER A 247 2.25 7.89 5.20
N TYR A 248 1.45 7.04 5.85
CA TYR A 248 0.65 7.41 7.02
C TYR A 248 1.41 7.14 8.31
N ALA A 249 2.00 5.94 8.45
CA ALA A 249 2.56 5.45 9.70
C ALA A 249 3.61 6.39 10.31
N ARG A 250 4.41 7.08 9.48
CA ARG A 250 5.47 7.99 9.91
C ARG A 250 4.98 9.13 10.80
N ASP A 251 4.02 9.92 10.32
CA ASP A 251 3.48 11.07 11.07
C ASP A 251 2.67 10.60 12.28
N LEU A 252 1.96 9.47 12.15
CA LEU A 252 1.23 8.85 13.25
C LEU A 252 2.19 8.45 14.38
N ALA A 253 3.29 7.77 14.06
CA ALA A 253 4.32 7.38 15.03
C ALA A 253 5.00 8.60 15.65
N ALA A 254 5.34 9.61 14.85
CA ALA A 254 5.94 10.86 15.33
C ALA A 254 5.02 11.59 16.33
N ALA A 255 3.71 11.65 16.06
CA ALA A 255 2.74 12.24 16.98
C ALA A 255 2.67 11.46 18.30
N LEU A 256 2.62 10.13 18.24
CA LEU A 256 2.61 9.26 19.42
C LEU A 256 3.89 9.36 20.25
N ALA A 257 5.05 9.55 19.61
CA ALA A 257 6.35 9.70 20.27
C ALA A 257 6.46 10.97 21.14
N THR A 258 5.56 11.93 20.95
CA THR A 258 5.50 13.14 21.79
C THR A 258 4.78 12.92 23.13
N ILE A 259 4.14 11.76 23.32
CA ILE A 259 3.42 11.41 24.54
C ILE A 259 4.41 10.81 25.55
N ASP A 260 4.45 11.38 26.76
CA ASP A 260 5.21 10.81 27.87
C ASP A 260 4.56 9.49 28.32
N LEU A 261 5.30 8.40 28.18
CA LEU A 261 4.83 7.06 28.53
C LEU A 261 5.17 6.67 29.98
N ASP A 262 6.04 7.42 30.66
CA ASP A 262 6.49 7.15 32.03
C ASP A 262 5.75 8.04 33.05
N VAL A 263 4.41 7.94 33.01
CA VAL A 263 3.51 8.75 33.84
C VAL A 263 2.72 7.88 34.81
N THR A 264 2.40 8.45 35.98
CA THR A 264 1.56 7.80 36.99
C THR A 264 0.45 8.75 37.46
N CYS A 265 -0.69 8.19 37.90
CA CYS A 265 -1.80 8.96 38.46
C CYS A 265 -2.51 8.15 39.54
N GLU A 266 -3.23 8.82 40.43
CA GLU A 266 -3.99 8.18 41.52
C GLU A 266 -5.36 7.63 41.09
N HIS A 267 -5.80 7.94 39.86
CA HIS A 267 -7.08 7.46 39.34
C HIS A 267 -7.07 5.94 39.22
N ARG A 268 -8.12 5.30 39.76
CA ARG A 268 -8.28 3.83 39.69
C ARG A 268 -8.63 3.36 38.28
N GLN A 269 -9.32 4.18 37.50
CA GLN A 269 -9.80 3.87 36.16
C GLN A 269 -9.83 5.12 35.28
N HIS A 270 -9.80 4.90 33.96
CA HIS A 270 -9.89 5.94 32.93
C HIS A 270 -11.03 5.62 31.96
N PRO A 271 -11.58 6.60 31.23
CA PRO A 271 -12.78 6.40 30.41
C PRO A 271 -12.68 5.23 29.40
N TRP A 272 -11.60 5.14 28.62
CA TRP A 272 -11.39 4.00 27.67
C TRP A 272 -11.14 2.65 28.31
N SER A 273 -10.86 2.57 29.62
CA SER A 273 -10.78 1.26 30.26
C SER A 273 -12.16 0.60 30.43
N THR A 274 -13.25 1.36 30.22
CA THR A 274 -14.63 0.92 30.44
C THR A 274 -15.52 1.01 29.21
N ALA A 275 -15.14 1.82 28.21
CA ALA A 275 -15.84 1.84 26.93
C ALA A 275 -15.69 0.47 26.25
N ASP A 276 -16.81 -0.13 25.85
CA ASP A 276 -16.82 -1.35 25.04
C ASP A 276 -15.95 -1.14 23.77
N SER A 277 -15.26 -2.18 23.32
CA SER A 277 -14.20 -2.07 22.30
C SER A 277 -14.73 -1.89 20.87
N THR A 278 -16.05 -1.82 20.70
CA THR A 278 -16.70 -1.62 19.40
C THR A 278 -16.50 -0.19 18.88
N VAL A 279 -16.40 -0.06 17.55
CA VAL A 279 -16.32 1.24 16.85
C VAL A 279 -17.47 2.17 17.27
N GLN A 280 -18.67 1.62 17.38
CA GLN A 280 -19.87 2.37 17.77
C GLN A 280 -19.79 2.93 19.20
N SER A 281 -19.27 2.16 20.15
CA SER A 281 -19.11 2.59 21.54
C SER A 281 -18.04 3.69 21.66
N ARG A 282 -16.92 3.55 20.94
CA ARG A 282 -15.87 4.57 20.87
C ARG A 282 -16.41 5.88 20.29
N TYR A 283 -17.08 5.81 19.14
CA TYR A 283 -17.75 6.96 18.51
C TYR A 283 -18.68 7.68 19.49
N ARG A 284 -19.62 6.95 20.11
CA ARG A 284 -20.63 7.52 21.03
C ARG A 284 -20.00 8.26 22.20
N ALA A 285 -18.96 7.69 22.80
CA ALA A 285 -18.32 8.30 23.94
C ALA A 285 -17.55 9.58 23.60
N VAL A 286 -16.95 9.68 22.40
CA VAL A 286 -16.29 10.92 21.98
C VAL A 286 -17.30 12.00 21.61
N VAL A 287 -18.35 11.68 20.86
CA VAL A 287 -19.37 12.71 20.51
C VAL A 287 -20.12 13.19 21.74
N HIS A 288 -20.38 12.33 22.74
CA HIS A 288 -20.93 12.74 24.03
C HIS A 288 -20.00 13.70 24.79
N LEU A 289 -18.68 13.49 24.77
CA LEU A 289 -17.72 14.36 25.43
C LEU A 289 -17.74 15.80 24.87
N TYR A 290 -18.00 15.95 23.56
CA TYR A 290 -17.94 17.24 22.86
C TYR A 290 -19.30 17.92 22.62
N ALA A 291 -20.39 17.15 22.60
CA ALA A 291 -21.74 17.64 22.41
C ALA A 291 -22.76 16.78 23.20
N PRO A 292 -22.74 16.82 24.56
CA PRO A 292 -23.55 15.95 25.40
C PRO A 292 -25.06 16.17 25.27
N ASP A 293 -25.48 17.40 24.96
CA ASP A 293 -26.91 17.72 24.77
C ASP A 293 -27.46 17.11 23.46
N ASP A 294 -26.63 17.10 22.40
CA ASP A 294 -26.97 16.51 21.10
C ASP A 294 -26.78 14.97 21.10
N HIS A 295 -25.85 14.47 21.92
CA HIS A 295 -25.53 13.05 22.05
C HIS A 295 -25.62 12.61 23.53
N PRO A 296 -26.83 12.46 24.10
CA PRO A 296 -27.00 12.17 25.52
C PRO A 296 -26.61 10.74 25.92
N GLU A 297 -26.52 9.81 24.96
CA GLU A 297 -26.14 8.43 25.20
C GLU A 297 -24.63 8.24 25.21
N THR A 298 -24.08 7.71 26.30
CA THR A 298 -22.67 7.35 26.41
C THR A 298 -22.49 5.96 27.03
N PRO A 299 -21.54 5.15 26.52
CA PRO A 299 -21.16 3.91 27.18
C PRO A 299 -20.24 4.15 28.40
N VAL A 300 -19.79 5.39 28.64
CA VAL A 300 -18.91 5.74 29.76
C VAL A 300 -19.73 5.99 31.02
N PRO A 301 -19.43 5.30 32.14
CA PRO A 301 -20.11 5.54 33.41
C PRO A 301 -20.02 7.00 33.88
N ALA A 302 -21.03 7.48 34.60
CA ALA A 302 -21.11 8.87 35.06
C ALA A 302 -19.93 9.26 35.96
N GLU A 303 -19.35 8.31 36.70
CA GLU A 303 -18.17 8.54 37.55
C GLU A 303 -16.90 8.77 36.73
N LEU A 304 -16.91 8.40 35.45
CA LEU A 304 -15.80 8.54 34.51
C LEU A 304 -16.06 9.60 33.43
N SER A 305 -17.20 10.30 33.46
CA SER A 305 -17.53 11.30 32.44
C SER A 305 -16.79 12.63 32.61
N ALA A 306 -16.14 12.84 33.76
CA ALA A 306 -15.41 14.06 34.05
C ALA A 306 -14.24 14.25 33.06
N ARG A 307 -14.18 15.43 32.44
CA ARG A 307 -13.17 15.78 31.42
C ARG A 307 -11.73 15.60 31.91
N GLU A 308 -11.46 15.87 33.17
CA GLU A 308 -10.17 15.68 33.83
C GLU A 308 -9.65 14.23 33.74
N LEU A 309 -10.55 13.24 33.72
CA LEU A 309 -10.19 11.83 33.58
C LEU A 309 -9.84 11.46 32.13
N TRP A 310 -10.44 12.13 31.16
CA TRP A 310 -10.11 12.00 29.74
C TRP A 310 -8.76 12.66 29.42
N GLU A 311 -8.48 13.79 30.06
CA GLU A 311 -7.24 14.55 29.86
C GLU A 311 -6.07 14.06 30.73
N CYS A 312 -6.28 13.01 31.53
CA CYS A 312 -5.24 12.45 32.39
C CYS A 312 -4.03 11.95 31.56
N PRO A 313 -2.78 12.31 31.89
CA PRO A 313 -1.60 11.84 31.16
C PRO A 313 -1.48 10.31 31.06
N VAL A 314 -1.87 9.58 32.11
CA VAL A 314 -1.86 8.10 32.09
C VAL A 314 -2.84 7.54 31.05
N HIS A 315 -3.94 8.23 30.78
CA HIS A 315 -4.87 7.85 29.72
C HIS A 315 -4.20 7.97 28.35
N TYR A 316 -3.58 9.13 28.05
CA TYR A 316 -2.79 9.33 26.83
C TYR A 316 -1.71 8.27 26.66
N ALA A 317 -0.91 8.03 27.70
CA ALA A 317 0.19 7.07 27.67
C ALA A 317 -0.29 5.65 27.32
N ARG A 318 -1.39 5.20 27.93
CA ARG A 318 -1.95 3.88 27.64
C ARG A 318 -2.42 3.76 26.19
N LEU A 319 -3.15 4.75 25.68
CA LEU A 319 -3.64 4.73 24.31
C LEU A 319 -2.50 4.83 23.30
N ALA A 320 -1.46 5.61 23.60
CA ALA A 320 -0.27 5.69 22.79
C ALA A 320 0.48 4.36 22.73
N GLN A 321 0.62 3.64 23.85
CA GLN A 321 1.21 2.30 23.88
C GLN A 321 0.42 1.29 23.03
N GLU A 322 -0.91 1.31 23.13
CA GLU A 322 -1.78 0.46 22.32
C GLU A 322 -1.59 0.77 20.81
N ALA A 323 -1.61 2.04 20.43
CA ALA A 323 -1.42 2.45 19.03
C ALA A 323 -0.02 2.15 18.49
N LEU A 324 1.05 2.37 19.28
CA LEU A 324 2.42 2.03 18.87
C LEU A 324 2.57 0.52 18.59
N LYS A 325 1.90 -0.32 19.38
CA LYS A 325 1.86 -1.77 19.15
C LYS A 325 1.13 -2.10 17.84
N ASP A 326 0.03 -1.42 17.53
CA ASP A 326 -0.69 -1.61 16.28
C ASP A 326 0.17 -1.19 15.07
N LEU A 327 0.86 -0.06 15.13
CA LEU A 327 1.80 0.38 14.09
C LEU A 327 2.92 -0.64 13.86
N GLN A 328 3.50 -1.19 14.93
CA GLN A 328 4.49 -2.27 14.82
C GLN A 328 3.89 -3.54 14.20
N GLY A 329 2.63 -3.83 14.51
CA GLY A 329 1.87 -4.93 13.91
C GLY A 329 1.67 -4.75 12.40
N TRP A 330 1.35 -3.54 11.95
CA TRP A 330 1.22 -3.23 10.52
C TRP A 330 2.51 -3.50 9.78
N ARG A 331 3.62 -3.00 10.30
CA ARG A 331 4.94 -3.23 9.75
C ARG A 331 5.28 -4.71 9.64
N THR A 332 5.05 -5.47 10.71
CA THR A 332 5.29 -6.93 10.71
C THR A 332 4.41 -7.65 9.68
N MET A 333 3.16 -7.21 9.49
CA MET A 333 2.23 -7.81 8.54
C MET A 333 2.55 -7.48 7.08
N ARG A 334 3.04 -6.26 6.83
CA ARG A 334 3.21 -5.69 5.48
C ARG A 334 4.62 -5.83 4.92
N GLY A 335 5.63 -6.13 5.74
CA GLY A 335 7.02 -6.29 5.32
C GLY A 335 7.77 -4.95 5.14
N GLY A 336 8.87 -4.98 4.40
CA GLY A 336 9.79 -3.84 4.26
C GLY A 336 10.81 -3.69 5.39
N ASP A 337 11.91 -3.00 5.10
CA ASP A 337 13.01 -2.72 6.01
C ASP A 337 12.70 -1.58 6.99
N ASP A 338 13.51 -1.37 8.04
CA ASP A 338 13.34 -0.23 8.96
C ASP A 338 13.23 1.10 8.20
N GLU A 339 14.10 1.30 7.22
CA GLU A 339 14.18 2.52 6.40
C GLU A 339 12.99 2.75 5.46
N ASP A 340 12.16 1.73 5.23
CA ASP A 340 10.96 1.89 4.40
C ASP A 340 9.81 2.55 5.18
N TRP A 341 9.82 2.35 6.50
CA TRP A 341 8.86 2.89 7.46
C TRP A 341 9.37 4.15 8.16
N GLU A 342 10.69 4.34 8.11
CA GLU A 342 11.42 5.54 8.52
C GLU A 342 11.71 6.41 7.28
N ASP A 343 12.22 7.63 7.48
CA ASP A 343 12.12 8.75 6.53
C ASP A 343 12.37 8.46 5.04
#